data_AF-A0A6I3U7G9-F1
#
_entry.id   AF-A0A6I3U7G9-F1
#
_cell.length_a   1.000
_cell.length_b   1.000
_cell.length_c   1.000
_cell.angle_alpha   90.00
_cell.angle_beta   90.00
_cell.angle_gamma   90.00
#
_symmetry.space_group_name_H-M   'P 1'
#
loop_
_entity.id
_entity.type
_entity.pdbx_description
1 polymer ?
#
loop_
_entity_poly.entity_id
_entity_poly.type
_entity_poly.pdbx_seq_one_letter_code
_entity_poly.pdbx_strand_id
1 'polypeptide(L)' 'IADRTGKEVLTGSTEGTAVGNIVVQLIAMGQLKGMEEAHHVIEEFLQLESYYSQKN' A
#
# COMPACT_ATOMS: atom_id res chain seq x y z
N ILE A 1 12.97 -1.69 -12.67
CA ILE A 1 12.23 -0.41 -12.83
C ILE A 1 13.01 0.73 -12.21
N ALA A 2 13.40 0.63 -10.93
CA ALA A 2 14.21 1.64 -10.23
C ALA A 2 15.44 2.11 -11.03
N ASP A 3 16.22 1.19 -11.61
CA ASP A 3 17.43 1.55 -12.37
C ASP A 3 17.18 2.41 -13.61
N ARG A 4 16.04 2.20 -14.28
CA ARG A 4 15.70 2.88 -15.54
C ARG A 4 14.95 4.18 -15.31
N THR A 5 14.21 4.27 -14.20
CA THR A 5 13.40 5.46 -13.89
C THR A 5 14.09 6.41 -12.91
N GLY A 6 15.09 5.93 -12.17
CA GLY A 6 15.73 6.67 -11.08
C GLY A 6 14.80 6.95 -9.88
N LYS A 7 13.63 6.30 -9.81
CA LYS A 7 12.65 6.47 -8.74
C LYS A 7 12.74 5.32 -7.74
N GLU A 8 12.43 5.61 -6.48
CA GLU A 8 12.16 4.56 -5.49
C GLU A 8 10.99 3.69 -5.96
N VAL A 9 11.16 2.38 -5.81
CA VAL A 9 10.11 1.40 -6.08
C VAL A 9 9.78 0.69 -4.78
N LEU A 10 8.54 0.81 -4.34
CA LEU A 10 8.01 0.14 -3.16
C LEU A 10 7.33 -1.16 -3.60
N THR A 11 7.67 -2.27 -2.96
CA THR A 11 6.97 -3.56 -3.06
C THR A 11 6.33 -3.91 -1.71
N GLY A 12 5.68 -5.07 -1.60
CA GLY A 12 5.06 -5.54 -0.35
C GLY A 12 3.54 -5.32 -0.29
N SER A 13 2.92 -4.90 -1.39
CA SER A 13 1.47 -4.77 -1.55
C SER A 13 0.89 -5.84 -2.48
N THR A 14 1.40 -7.08 -2.40
CA THR A 14 0.95 -8.21 -3.24
C THR A 14 -0.56 -8.48 -3.10
N GLU A 15 -1.12 -8.22 -1.92
CA GLU A 15 -2.54 -8.37 -1.60
C GLU A 15 -3.35 -7.08 -1.82
N GLY A 16 -2.79 -6.06 -2.49
CA GLY A 16 -3.39 -4.72 -2.59
C GLY A 16 -4.85 -4.71 -3.07
N THR A 17 -5.21 -5.60 -4.02
CA THR A 17 -6.60 -5.76 -4.47
C THR A 17 -7.52 -6.31 -3.37
N ALA A 18 -7.07 -7.31 -2.61
CA ALA A 18 -7.85 -7.90 -1.53
C ALA A 18 -8.02 -6.92 -0.35
N VAL A 19 -6.94 -6.21 0.01
CA VAL A 19 -6.96 -5.16 1.04
C VAL A 19 -7.96 -4.06 0.66
N GLY A 20 -7.91 -3.56 -0.58
CA GLY A 20 -8.86 -2.55 -1.06
C GLY A 20 -10.31 -3.03 -1.01
N ASN A 21 -10.57 -4.31 -1.35
CA ASN A 21 -11.90 -4.89 -1.26
C ASN A 21 -12.44 -4.90 0.18
N ILE A 22 -11.62 -5.37 1.13
CA ILE A 22 -11.98 -5.44 2.55
C ILE A 22 -12.20 -4.03 3.12
N VAL A 23 -11.32 -3.08 2.81
CA VAL A 23 -11.40 -1.70 3.31
C VAL A 23 -12.73 -1.04 2.94
N VAL A 24 -13.17 -1.17 1.68
CA VAL A 24 -14.45 -0.60 1.25
C VAL A 24 -15.63 -1.26 1.97
N GLN A 25 -15.56 -2.57 2.24
CA GLN A 25 -16.58 -3.27 3.03
C GLN A 25 -16.60 -2.79 4.48
N LEU A 26 -15.43 -2.61 5.12
CA LEU A 26 -15.33 -2.11 6.49
C LEU A 26 -15.88 -0.70 6.64
N ILE A 27 -15.64 0.17 5.64
CA ILE A 27 -16.25 1.51 5.59
C ILE A 27 -17.78 1.40 5.45
N ALA A 28 -18.27 0.55 4.55
CA ALA A 28 -19.71 0.35 4.36
C ALA A 28 -20.41 -0.21 5.61
N MET A 29 -19.71 -1.00 6.41
CA MET A 29 -20.19 -1.55 7.69
C MET A 29 -20.00 -0.59 8.88
N GLY A 30 -19.44 0.60 8.66
CA GLY A 30 -19.15 1.58 9.72
C GLY A 30 -18.05 1.14 10.70
N GLN A 31 -17.24 0.14 10.33
CA GLN A 31 -16.06 -0.29 11.10
C GLN A 31 -14.85 0.64 10.90
N LEU A 32 -14.81 1.34 9.76
CA LEU A 32 -13.91 2.45 9.50
C LEU A 32 -14.75 3.70 9.17
N LYS A 33 -14.36 4.85 9.73
CA LYS A 33 -15.03 6.14 9.56
C LYS A 33 -14.93 6.68 8.13
N GLY A 34 -13.98 6.18 7.34
CA GLY A 34 -13.79 6.57 5.95
C GLY A 34 -12.36 6.32 5.48
N MET A 35 -12.04 6.90 4.33
CA MET A 35 -10.77 6.63 3.65
C MET A 35 -9.55 7.20 4.39
N GLU A 36 -9.72 8.26 5.17
CA GLU A 36 -8.64 8.83 6.00
C GLU A 36 -8.16 7.82 7.05
N GLU A 37 -9.08 7.27 7.85
CA GLU A 37 -8.77 6.21 8.81
C GLU A 37 -8.27 4.94 8.12
N ALA A 38 -8.85 4.58 6.97
CA ALA A 38 -8.42 3.42 6.21
C ALA A 38 -6.97 3.53 5.70
N HIS A 39 -6.50 4.71 5.26
CA HIS A 39 -5.11 4.88 4.85
C HIS A 39 -4.14 4.61 6.00
N HIS A 40 -4.44 5.09 7.21
CA HIS A 40 -3.61 4.82 8.38
C HIS A 40 -3.54 3.32 8.70
N VAL A 41 -4.68 2.61 8.63
CA VAL A 41 -4.72 1.16 8.85
C VAL A 41 -3.93 0.41 7.78
N ILE A 42 -4.04 0.81 6.51
CA ILE A 42 -3.30 0.20 5.40
C ILE A 42 -1.79 0.43 5.56
N GLU A 43 -1.38 1.63 5.95
CA GLU A 43 0.03 1.98 6.16
C GLU A 43 0.66 1.17 7.30
N GLU A 44 -0.06 0.96 8.42
CA GLU A 44 0.42 0.11 9.51
C GLU A 44 0.45 -1.38 9.14
N PHE A 45 -0.46 -1.82 8.26
CA PHE A 45 -0.55 -3.23 7.82
C PHE A 45 0.52 -3.62 6.80
N LEU A 46 0.84 -2.72 5.86
CA LEU A 46 1.74 -3.03 4.75
C LEU A 46 3.20 -3.09 5.18
N GLN A 47 3.87 -4.21 4.87
CA GLN A 47 5.31 -4.35 5.04
C GLN A 47 6.00 -3.99 3.73
N LEU A 48 6.27 -2.70 3.56
CA LEU A 48 6.89 -2.19 2.33
C LEU A 48 8.40 -2.44 2.33
N GLU A 49 8.91 -2.87 1.18
CA GLU A 49 10.35 -2.95 0.90
C GLU A 49 10.71 -2.00 -0.24
N SER A 50 11.79 -1.25 -0.07
CA SER A 50 12.25 -0.24 -1.03
C SER A 50 13.38 -0.76 -1.91
N TYR A 51 13.25 -0.55 -3.23
CA TYR A 51 14.34 -0.70 -4.18
C TYR A 51 14.76 0.66 -4.74
N TYR A 52 16.07 0.89 -4.74
CA TYR A 52 16.71 2.06 -5.34
C TYR A 52 17.52 1.65 -6.56
N SER A 53 17.78 2.62 -7.45
CA SER A 53 18.63 2.42 -8.61
C SER A 53 20.01 1.93 -8.19
N GLN A 54 20.45 0.79 -8.74
CA GLN A 54 21.79 0.28 -8.51
C GLN A 54 22.76 0.94 -9.49
N LYS A 55 23.87 1.47 -8.95
CA LYS A 55 25.02 1.85 -9.78
C LYS A 55 25.68 0.57 -10.25
N ASN A 56 25.46 0.24 -11.52
CA ASN A 56 26.29 -0.72 -12.25
C ASN A 56 27.73 -0.23 -12.35
#